data_AF-A0A6V8Q794-F1
#
_entry.id   AF-A0A6V8Q794-F1
#
_cell.length_a   1.000
_cell.length_b   1.000
_cell.length_c   1.000
_cell.angle_alpha   90.00
_cell.angle_beta   90.00
_cell.angle_gamma   90.00
#
_symmetry.space_group_name_H-M   'P 1'
#
loop_
_entity.id
_entity.type
_entity.pdbx_description
1 polymer ?
#
loop_
_entity_poly.entity_id
_entity_poly.type
_entity_poly.pdbx_seq_one_letter_code
_entity_poly.pdbx_strand_id
1 'polypeptide(L)'
;MLGSFVVRVRPMKSVCYQYSTGRLLHGLFLHLVERVNPPLARELHEAKGQKPFTVSPLFGHFRTESGTKKAVAEEEYWFRF
;
A
#
# COMPACT_ATOMS: atom_id res chain seq x y z
N MET A 1 -6.87 -7.58 14.68
CA MET A 1 -6.15 -7.89 13.42
C MET A 1 -5.76 -9.36 13.49
N LEU A 2 -6.24 -10.19 12.56
CA LEU A 2 -6.10 -11.66 12.66
C LEU A 2 -4.75 -12.18 12.09
N GLY A 3 -4.05 -11.37 11.32
CA GLY A 3 -2.72 -11.67 10.80
C GLY A 3 -1.96 -10.37 10.52
N SER A 4 -0.64 -10.44 10.43
CA SER A 4 0.19 -9.31 10.04
C SER A 4 1.31 -9.76 9.13
N PHE A 5 1.39 -9.14 7.95
CA PHE A 5 2.27 -9.60 6.86
C PHE A 5 3.19 -8.47 6.44
N VAL A 6 4.49 -8.70 6.46
CA VAL A 6 5.48 -7.77 5.89
C VAL A 6 5.64 -8.11 4.42
N VAL A 7 5.30 -7.15 3.56
CA VAL A 7 5.49 -7.26 2.12
C VAL A 7 6.69 -6.42 1.72
N ARG A 8 7.64 -7.02 1.01
CA ARG A 8 8.81 -6.35 0.43
C ARG A 8 8.65 -6.25 -1.07
N VAL A 9 8.91 -5.07 -1.61
CA VAL A 9 8.79 -4.77 -3.04
C VAL A 9 10.01 -4.00 -3.51
N ARG A 10 10.37 -4.19 -4.78
CA ARG A 10 11.38 -3.39 -5.47
C ARG A 10 10.76 -2.79 -6.73
N PRO A 11 10.79 -1.46 -6.90
CA PRO A 11 10.28 -0.83 -8.10
C PRO A 11 11.26 -1.09 -9.24
N MET A 12 10.75 -1.60 -10.36
CA MET A 12 11.56 -1.86 -11.56
C MET A 12 12.07 -0.58 -12.23
N LYS A 13 11.43 0.57 -11.93
CA LYS A 13 11.78 1.89 -12.44
C LYS A 13 11.53 2.93 -11.37
N SER A 14 12.35 3.98 -11.37
CA SER A 14 12.14 5.09 -10.43
C SER A 14 10.83 5.79 -10.76
N VAL A 15 10.01 6.08 -9.75
CA VAL A 15 8.68 6.65 -9.95
C VAL A 15 8.42 7.77 -8.95
N CYS A 16 7.99 8.91 -9.48
CA CYS A 16 7.45 10.00 -8.67
C CYS A 16 5.99 9.70 -8.32
N TYR A 17 5.60 9.96 -7.09
CA TYR A 17 4.21 9.77 -6.67
C TYR A 17 3.70 11.00 -5.91
N GLN A 18 2.47 11.39 -6.24
CA GLN A 18 1.82 12.59 -5.68
C GLN A 18 0.82 12.26 -4.56
N TYR A 19 0.42 11.00 -4.44
CA TYR A 19 -0.57 10.56 -3.46
C TYR A 19 0.06 9.99 -2.20
N SER A 20 -0.69 9.98 -1.10
CA SER A 20 -0.23 9.28 0.11
C SER A 20 -0.09 7.78 -0.20
N THR A 21 1.09 7.24 0.08
CA THR A 21 1.37 5.82 -0.12
C THR A 21 0.42 4.93 0.68
N GLY A 22 -0.06 5.40 1.83
CA GLY A 22 -1.11 4.73 2.60
C GLY A 22 -2.42 4.54 1.83
N ARG A 23 -2.89 5.53 1.07
CA ARG A 23 -4.12 5.40 0.26
C ARG A 23 -3.92 4.40 -0.88
N LEU A 24 -2.75 4.42 -1.52
CA LEU A 24 -2.40 3.46 -2.57
C LEU A 24 -2.35 2.03 -2.01
N LEU A 25 -1.70 1.83 -0.85
CA LEU A 25 -1.59 0.52 -0.22
C LEU A 25 -2.93 0.02 0.32
N HIS A 26 -3.82 0.90 0.78
CA HIS A 26 -5.18 0.53 1.15
C HIS A 26 -5.98 0.06 -0.07
N GLY A 27 -5.82 0.71 -1.22
CA GLY A 27 -6.39 0.24 -2.49
C GLY A 27 -5.82 -1.12 -2.91
N LEU A 28 -4.50 -1.28 -2.81
CA LEU A 28 -3.83 -2.56 -3.09
C LEU A 28 -4.34 -3.69 -2.21
N PHE A 29 -4.50 -3.46 -0.91
CA PHE A 29 -5.05 -4.46 0.02
C PHE A 29 -6.43 -4.93 -0.43
N LEU A 30 -7.36 -4.00 -0.67
CA LEU A 30 -8.72 -4.34 -1.12
C LEU A 30 -8.71 -5.07 -2.46
N HIS A 31 -7.85 -4.66 -3.40
CA HIS A 31 -7.71 -5.32 -4.68
C HIS A 31 -7.19 -6.77 -4.54
N LEU A 32 -6.24 -7.01 -3.62
CA LEU A 32 -5.75 -8.36 -3.34
C LEU A 32 -6.83 -9.24 -2.70
N VAL A 33 -7.62 -8.68 -1.77
CA VAL A 33 -8.77 -9.38 -1.18
C VAL A 33 -9.82 -9.68 -2.25
N GLU A 34 -10.11 -8.73 -3.14
CA GLU A 34 -11.09 -8.88 -4.22
C GLU A 34 -10.75 -10.04 -5.15
N ARG A 35 -9.46 -10.25 -5.46
CA ARG A 35 -8.99 -11.37 -6.29
C ARG A 35 -9.25 -12.75 -5.68
N VAL A 36 -9.44 -12.84 -4.37
CA VAL A 36 -9.67 -14.11 -3.65
C VAL A 36 -11.13 -14.22 -3.18
N ASN A 37 -11.73 -13.13 -2.72
CA ASN A 37 -13.09 -13.06 -2.20
C ASN A 37 -13.72 -11.67 -2.49
N PRO A 38 -14.40 -11.51 -3.64
CA PRO A 38 -15.02 -10.24 -4.03
C PRO A 38 -16.10 -9.74 -3.06
N PRO A 39 -17.02 -10.58 -2.52
CA PRO A 39 -17.98 -10.14 -1.51
C PRO A 39 -17.31 -9.52 -0.28
N LEU A 40 -16.26 -10.15 0.25
CA LEU A 40 -15.50 -9.62 1.39
C LEU A 40 -14.82 -8.28 1.06
N ALA A 41 -14.23 -8.14 -0.13
CA ALA A 41 -13.61 -6.88 -0.52
C ALA A 41 -14.62 -5.73 -0.58
N ARG A 42 -15.84 -5.99 -1.08
CA ARG A 42 -16.93 -5.02 -1.08
C ARG A 42 -17.36 -4.65 0.33
N GLU A 43 -17.57 -5.63 1.19
CA GLU A 43 -17.91 -5.40 2.60
C GLU A 43 -16.85 -4.53 3.30
N LEU A 44 -15.57 -4.86 3.15
CA LEU A 44 -14.46 -4.10 3.71
C LEU A 44 -14.34 -2.70 3.11
N HIS A 45 -14.69 -2.52 1.83
CA HIS A 45 -14.70 -1.23 1.17
C HIS A 45 -15.82 -0.33 1.68
N GLU A 46 -17.04 -0.85 1.79
CA GLU A 46 -18.26 -0.14 2.16
C GLU A 46 -18.45 0.04 3.67
N ALA A 47 -17.68 -0.70 4.49
CA ALA A 47 -17.71 -0.61 5.95
C ALA A 47 -17.64 0.86 6.44
N LYS A 48 -18.67 1.26 7.19
CA LYS A 48 -18.76 2.58 7.82
C LYS A 48 -18.02 2.54 9.17
N GLY A 49 -17.29 3.62 9.48
CA GLY A 49 -16.52 3.71 10.72
C GLY A 49 -15.15 3.04 10.61
N GLN A 50 -14.69 2.42 11.71
CA GLN A 50 -13.36 1.82 11.77
C GLN A 50 -13.32 0.50 11.00
N LYS A 51 -12.50 0.43 9.95
CA LYS A 51 -12.29 -0.79 9.17
C LYS A 51 -11.52 -1.83 9.98
N PRO A 52 -11.81 -3.14 9.85
CA PRO A 52 -11.20 -4.20 10.65
C PRO A 52 -9.79 -4.60 10.16
N PHE A 53 -9.09 -3.73 9.44
CA PHE A 53 -7.73 -3.92 8.96
C PHE A 53 -6.93 -2.63 9.05
N THR A 54 -5.61 -2.76 9.08
CA THR A 54 -4.68 -1.63 9.07
C THR A 54 -3.65 -1.84 7.99
N VAL A 55 -3.12 -0.74 7.47
CA VAL A 55 -2.04 -0.75 6.49
C VAL A 55 -1.01 0.24 6.94
N SER A 56 0.25 -0.20 7.08
CA SER A 56 1.32 0.73 7.40
C SER A 56 1.62 1.65 6.22
N PRO A 57 2.31 2.78 6.44
CA PRO A 57 2.94 3.51 5.34
C PRO A 57 3.90 2.61 4.56
N LEU A 58 4.24 3.03 3.34
CA LEU A 58 5.37 2.49 2.61
C LEU A 58 6.66 3.04 3.22
N PHE A 59 7.54 2.15 3.66
CA PHE A 59 8.86 2.46 4.20
C PHE A 59 9.95 2.12 3.18
N GLY A 60 11.01 2.91 3.17
CA GLY A 60 12.18 2.71 2.30
C GLY A 60 12.88 4.03 2.00
N HIS A 61 13.87 3.98 1.11
CA HIS A 61 14.66 5.15 0.73
C HIS A 61 13.91 5.98 -0.32
N PHE A 62 13.27 7.08 0.09
CA PHE A 62 12.64 8.03 -0.83
C PHE A 62 13.56 9.21 -1.10
N ARG A 63 13.67 9.61 -2.36
CA ARG A 63 14.29 10.88 -2.74
C ARG A 63 13.23 11.94 -2.92
N THR A 64 13.59 13.20 -2.71
CA THR A 64 12.74 14.33 -3.06
C THR A 64 13.35 14.99 -4.28
N GLU A 65 12.58 15.08 -5.36
CA GLU A 65 12.97 15.75 -6.61
C GLU A 65 11.88 16.76 -6.97
N SER A 66 12.26 18.04 -7.04
CA SER A 66 11.33 19.15 -7.35
C SER A 66 10.06 19.16 -6.47
N GLY A 67 10.22 18.88 -5.17
CA GLY A 67 9.12 18.85 -4.20
C GLY A 67 8.25 17.58 -4.23
N THR A 68 8.52 16.63 -5.14
CA THR A 68 7.79 15.36 -5.21
C THR A 68 8.64 14.22 -4.66
N LYS A 69 8.02 13.31 -3.89
CA LYS A 69 8.69 12.09 -3.43
C LYS A 69 8.83 11.10 -4.59
N LYS A 70 10.02 10.51 -4.68
CA LYS A 70 10.42 9.56 -5.71
C LYS A 70 10.90 8.27 -5.06
N ALA A 71 10.27 7.17 -5.43
CA ALA A 71 10.80 5.84 -5.19
C ALA A 71 11.89 5.56 -6.24
N VAL A 72 13.04 5.06 -5.81
CA VAL A 72 14.24 4.80 -6.60
C VAL A 72 14.21 3.35 -7.07
N ALA A 73 14.54 3.14 -8.34
CA ALA A 73 14.61 1.80 -8.92
C ALA A 73 15.54 0.87 -8.13
N GLU A 74 15.19 -0.42 -8.07
CA GLU A 74 15.96 -1.50 -7.44
C GLU A 74 16.17 -1.39 -5.91
N GLU A 75 15.80 -0.28 -5.29
CA GLU A 75 15.79 -0.14 -3.83
C GLU A 75 14.68 -0.98 -3.19
N GLU A 76 14.92 -1.48 -1.98
CA GLU A 76 13.92 -2.24 -1.23
C GLU A 76 12.98 -1.31 -0.47
N TYR A 77 11.69 -1.54 -0.65
CA TYR A 77 10.61 -0.92 0.11
C TYR A 77 9.78 -1.98 0.79
N TRP A 78 9.14 -1.61 1.89
CA TRP A 78 8.28 -2.53 2.61
C TRP A 78 7.09 -1.84 3.24
N PHE A 79 6.04 -2.62 3.46
CA PHE A 79 4.85 -2.20 4.21
C PHE A 79 4.26 -3.42 4.91
N ARG A 80 3.32 -3.16 5.82
CA ARG A 80 2.63 -4.16 6.61
C ARG A 80 1.14 -4.12 6.32
N PHE A 81 0.60 -5.28 5.99
CA PHE A 81 -0.83 -5.57 6.05
C PHE A 81 -1.19 -6.30 7.33
#